data_AF-A0A919CCP0-F1
#
_entry.id   AF-A0A919CCP0-F1
#
_cell.length_a   1.000
_cell.length_b   1.000
_cell.length_c   1.000
_cell.angle_alpha   90.00
_cell.angle_beta   90.00
_cell.angle_gamma   90.00
#
_symmetry.space_group_name_H-M   'P 1'
#
loop_
_entity.id
_entity.type
_entity.pdbx_description
1 polymer ?
#
loop_
_entity_poly.entity_id
_entity_poly.type
_entity_poly.pdbx_seq_one_letter_code
_entity_poly.pdbx_strand_id
1 'polypeptide(L)' 'MQATAYTYDPETRSGSVLLDDGTPVPFDAAAFDAGGLRLLRAGQRVRIETADGQTAGGASGAGSPSRITLVTLQTF' A
#
# COMPACT_ATOMS: atom_id res chain seq x y z
N MET A 1 2.29 -3.30 -7.83
CA MET A 1 0.82 -3.20 -7.83
C MET A 1 0.40 -1.74 -7.77
N GLN A 2 -0.74 -1.35 -8.35
CA GLN A 2 -1.32 -0.01 -8.18
C GLN A 2 -2.35 -0.03 -7.06
N ALA A 3 -2.46 1.08 -6.32
CA ALA A 3 -3.45 1.26 -5.27
C ALA A 3 -3.77 2.76 -5.09
N THR A 4 -4.74 3.05 -4.24
CA THR A 4 -5.12 4.42 -3.88
C THR A 4 -4.91 4.63 -2.39
N ALA A 5 -4.16 5.66 -1.99
CA ALA A 5 -4.01 6.00 -0.57
C ALA A 5 -5.38 6.29 0.06
N TYR A 6 -5.68 5.63 1.18
CA TYR A 6 -6.97 5.74 1.88
C TYR A 6 -6.83 6.54 3.16
N THR A 7 -5.95 6.08 4.05
CA THR A 7 -5.60 6.76 5.30
C THR A 7 -4.10 6.98 5.36
N TYR A 8 -3.69 8.05 6.03
CA TYR A 8 -2.29 8.32 6.33
C TYR A 8 -2.20 9.11 7.63
N ASP A 9 -1.42 8.61 8.57
CA ASP A 9 -1.04 9.30 9.79
C ASP A 9 0.41 9.78 9.67
N PRO A 10 0.67 11.10 9.63
CA PRO A 10 2.02 11.64 9.54
C PRO A 10 2.88 11.42 10.80
N GLU A 11 2.28 11.17 11.97
CA GLU A 11 3.01 10.93 13.20
C GLU A 11 3.65 9.53 13.21
N THR A 12 2.87 8.52 12.81
CA THR A 12 3.33 7.13 12.75
C THR A 12 3.87 6.72 11.38
N ARG A 13 3.68 7.55 10.34
CA ARG A 13 3.95 7.24 8.92
C ARG A 13 3.29 5.94 8.46
N SER A 14 2.14 5.63 9.03
CA SER A 14 1.38 4.43 8.74
C SER A 14 0.03 4.80 8.14
N GLY A 15 -0.66 3.82 7.58
CA GLY A 15 -1.94 4.07 6.95
C GLY A 15 -2.46 2.86 6.20
N SER A 16 -3.31 3.12 5.23
CA SER A 16 -3.87 2.09 4.37
C SER A 16 -4.05 2.57 2.95
N VAL A 17 -4.05 1.63 2.01
CA VAL A 17 -4.40 1.84 0.61
C VAL A 17 -5.62 1.01 0.26
N LEU A 18 -6.41 1.47 -0.72
CA LEU A 18 -7.43 0.66 -1.36
C LEU A 18 -6.83 -0.04 -2.57
N LEU A 19 -7.02 -1.35 -2.64
CA LEU A 19 -6.83 -2.13 -3.86
C LEU A 19 -7.96 -1.81 -4.86
N ASP A 20 -7.83 -2.31 -6.09
CA ASP A 20 -8.81 -2.06 -7.16
C ASP A 20 -10.19 -2.65 -6.86
N ASP A 21 -10.28 -3.67 -6.00
CA ASP A 21 -11.53 -4.25 -5.51
C ASP A 21 -12.14 -3.50 -4.31
N GLY A 22 -11.49 -2.42 -3.86
CA GLY A 22 -11.88 -1.63 -2.71
C GLY A 22 -11.42 -2.18 -1.35
N THR A 23 -10.65 -3.26 -1.32
CA THR A 23 -10.11 -3.82 -0.07
C THR A 23 -9.08 -2.86 0.55
N PRO A 24 -9.26 -2.43 1.81
CA PRO A 24 -8.25 -1.66 2.52
C PRO A 24 -7.12 -2.58 2.98
N VAL A 25 -5.88 -2.22 2.65
CA VAL A 25 -4.67 -2.93 3.07
C VAL A 25 -3.76 -1.99 3.84
N PRO A 26 -3.41 -2.31 5.10
CA PRO A 26 -2.55 -1.47 5.91
C PRO A 26 -1.09 -1.53 5.44
N PHE A 27 -0.39 -0.41 5.60
CA PHE A 27 1.06 -0.32 5.51
C PHE A 27 1.63 0.31 6.78
N ASP A 28 2.84 -0.07 7.13
CA ASP A 28 3.57 0.48 8.26
C ASP A 28 4.63 1.51 7.82
N ALA A 29 5.28 2.14 8.79
CA ALA A 29 6.33 3.12 8.57
C ALA A 29 7.48 2.58 7.71
N ALA A 30 7.86 1.31 7.89
CA ALA A 30 8.96 0.71 7.15
C ALA A 30 8.65 0.63 5.65
N ALA A 31 7.43 0.21 5.31
CA ALA A 31 6.98 0.18 3.92
C ALA A 31 6.85 1.58 3.30
N PHE A 32 6.43 2.57 4.08
CA PHE A 32 6.33 3.95 3.66
C PHE A 32 7.72 4.59 3.43
N ASP A 33 8.62 4.44 4.39
CA ASP A 33 9.97 5.00 4.36
C ASP A 33 10.80 4.38 3.22
N ALA A 34 10.59 3.10 2.90
CA ALA A 34 11.22 2.42 1.76
C ALA A 34 10.92 3.09 0.42
N GLY A 35 9.77 3.78 0.28
CA GLY A 35 9.37 4.45 -0.95
C GLY A 35 9.85 5.88 -1.11
N GLY A 36 10.54 6.43 -0.10
CA GLY A 36 11.12 7.79 -0.15
C GLY A 36 10.09 8.92 -0.17
N LEU A 37 8.83 8.63 0.19
CA LEU A 37 7.77 9.63 0.27
C LEU A 37 7.89 10.46 1.55
N ARG A 38 7.48 11.73 1.49
CA ARG A 38 7.43 12.60 2.69
C ARG A 38 6.05 12.64 3.34
N LEU A 39 4.99 12.61 2.53
CA LEU A 39 3.59 12.63 2.94
C LEU A 39 2.74 11.87 1.91
N LEU A 40 1.57 11.40 2.33
CA LEU A 40 0.52 10.91 1.45
C LEU A 40 -0.77 11.69 1.64
N ARG A 41 -1.48 11.93 0.54
CA ARG A 41 -2.86 12.44 0.58
C ARG A 41 -3.82 11.31 0.30
N ALA A 42 -4.95 11.29 1.00
CA ALA A 42 -6.06 10.41 0.63
C ALA A 42 -6.46 10.66 -0.84
N GLY A 43 -6.74 9.58 -1.58
CA GLY A 43 -7.04 9.60 -3.01
C GLY A 43 -5.81 9.61 -3.93
N GLN A 44 -4.59 9.71 -3.39
CA GLN A 44 -3.37 9.70 -4.19
C GLN A 44 -3.10 8.31 -4.79
N ARG A 45 -2.78 8.25 -6.08
CA ARG A 45 -2.35 7.01 -6.75
C ARG A 45 -0.92 6.66 -6.35
N VAL A 46 -0.72 5.39 -5.97
CA VAL A 46 0.55 4.86 -5.49
C VAL A 46 0.84 3.50 -6.08
N ARG A 47 2.12 3.17 -6.17
CA ARG A 47 2.59 1.81 -6.42
C ARG A 47 2.95 1.16 -5.09
N ILE A 48 2.50 -0.08 -4.89
CA ILE A 48 2.87 -0.91 -3.75
C ILE A 48 3.57 -2.21 -4.17
N GLU A 49 4.41 -2.72 -3.27
CA GLU A 49 4.94 -4.09 -3.30
C GLU A 49 4.50 -4.82 -2.04
N THR A 50 4.33 -6.14 -2.13
CA THR A 50 3.95 -7.03 -1.03
C THR A 50 5.04 -8.06 -0.80
N ALA A 51 5.13 -8.58 0.43
CA ALA A 51 6.18 -9.51 0.84
C ALA A 51 6.26 -10.79 -0.02
N ASP A 52 5.13 -11.25 -0.54
CA ASP A 52 5.06 -12.46 -1.38
C ASP A 52 5.38 -12.19 -2.87
N GLY A 53 5.71 -10.94 -3.23
CA GLY A 53 5.89 -10.51 -4.62
C GLY A 53 4.62 -10.58 -5.46
N GLN A 54 3.50 -10.98 -4.86
CA GLN A 54 2.22 -11.22 -5.51
C GLN A 54 1.34 -9.97 -5.43
N THR A 55 0.92 -9.50 -6.61
CA THR A 55 -0.20 -8.59 -6.76
C THR A 55 -1.43 -9.22 -6.11
N ALA A 56 -1.89 -8.66 -4.98
CA ALA A 56 -3.14 -9.00 -4.30
C ALA A 56 -4.36 -8.77 -5.23
N GLY A 57 -4.58 -9.69 -6.15
CA GLY A 57 -5.61 -9.62 -7.19
C GLY A 57 -5.89 -10.99 -7.81
N GLY A 58 -5.45 -12.08 -7.17
CA GLY A 58 -5.84 -13.44 -7.51
C GLY A 58 -6.72 -13.97 -6.39
N ALA A 59 -8.00 -14.20 -6.67
CA ALA A 59 -8.89 -14.94 -5.79
C ALA A 59 -8.33 -16.36 -5.61
N SER A 60 -7.59 -16.59 -4.52
CA SER A 60 -7.31 -17.94 -4.02
C SER A 60 -7.06 -17.92 -2.51
N GLY A 61 -8.08 -18.39 -1.80
CA GLY A 61 -7.98 -19.12 -0.53
C GLY A 61 -7.22 -18.49 0.63
N ALA A 62 -7.95 -18.03 1.65
CA ALA A 62 -7.64 -18.13 3.08
C ALA A 62 -6.17 -17.89 3.53
N GLY A 63 -5.44 -17.04 2.84
CA GLY A 63 -4.14 -16.51 3.28
C GLY A 63 -4.35 -15.14 3.91
N SER A 64 -3.64 -14.85 5.00
CA SER A 64 -3.57 -13.48 5.50
C SER A 64 -3.16 -12.53 4.37
N PRO A 65 -3.74 -11.33 4.26
CA PRO A 65 -3.35 -10.39 3.21
C PRO A 65 -1.84 -10.15 3.28
N SER A 66 -1.16 -10.37 2.15
CA SER A 66 0.29 -10.17 2.04
C SER A 66 0.67 -8.76 2.52
N ARG A 67 1.61 -8.68 3.45
CA ARG A 67 2.06 -7.39 4.04
C ARG A 67 2.69 -6.50 2.97
N ILE A 68 2.34 -5.21 2.96
CA ILE A 68 2.97 -4.19 2.11
C ILE A 68 4.40 -3.93 2.58
N THR A 69 5.35 -3.90 1.65
CA THR A 69 6.78 -3.66 1.90
C THR A 69 7.31 -2.38 1.26
N LEU A 70 6.56 -1.79 0.34
CA LEU A 70 6.92 -0.55 -0.35
C LEU A 70 5.66 0.25 -0.68
N VAL A 71 5.70 1.57 -0.47
CA VAL A 71 4.69 2.51 -0.97
C VAL A 71 5.38 3.68 -1.66
N THR A 72 5.23 3.83 -2.97
CA THR A 72 5.90 4.89 -3.75
C THR A 72 4.95 5.63 -4.69
N LEU A 73 5.39 6.77 -5.24
CA LEU A 73 4.64 7.48 -6.27
C LEU A 73 4.48 6.59 -7.49
N GLN A 74 3.31 6.66 -8.12
CA GLN A 74 3.16 6.12 -9.45
C GLN A 74 3.93 7.01 -10.44
N THR A 75 5.08 6.54 -10.89
CA THR A 75 5.83 7.14 -12.01
C THR A 75 5.45 6.43 -13.31
N PHE A 76 5.50 7.15 -14.43
CA PHE A 76 5.20 6.63 -15.77
C PHE A 76 6.38 5.87 -16.37
#